data_AF-A0A6H1P7I6-F1
#
_entry.id   AF-A0A6H1P7I6-F1
#
_cell.length_a   1.000
_cell.length_b   1.000
_cell.length_c   1.000
_cell.angle_alpha   90.00
_cell.angle_beta   90.00
_cell.angle_gamma   90.00
#
_symmetry.space_group_name_H-M   'P 1'
#
loop_
_entity.id
_entity.type
_entity.pdbx_description
1 polymer ?
#
loop_
_entity_poly.entity_id
_entity_poly.type
_entity_poly.pdbx_seq_one_letter_code
_entity_poly.pdbx_strand_id
1 'polypeptide(L)'
;MNNRILQLIISFFVIIPIILSGCSSSEPSKQKSDSKTSSVVKSNEVHTNETSDPKSPSLSQTEVPQSKTGKKKLLPATIVKNVDGDTINVNLNGKIEKVRMLCVDTPETHHPRLGVQPFGPEASEYTKEILSVGTKVEIEPGIGDGRDKYGRLLAYIYVNGKMFNEMLLEKGLARVAYIYAPNTQYVDEFYAIQKKAQEKGVGIWSIENYAQEDGYNTEKVKETEEKGTNSKASSGNNYQNNPSDDQETNLDCKGKIKGNANSHIYHVPGGSFYDSTTDNIVWFCSEKEAQDEGYRKSKR
;
A
#
# COMPACT_ATOMS: atom_id res chain seq x y z
N MET A 1 -13.78 29.30 44.77
CA MET A 1 -15.11 29.32 45.42
C MET A 1 -16.10 29.83 44.39
N ASN A 2 -16.78 28.89 43.74
CA ASN A 2 -17.69 29.11 42.62
C ASN A 2 -19.15 28.94 43.07
N ASN A 3 -20.05 29.53 42.27
CA ASN A 3 -21.45 29.17 42.03
C ASN A 3 -22.55 29.86 42.87
N ARG A 4 -23.34 30.68 42.17
CA ARG A 4 -24.78 30.91 42.37
C ARG A 4 -25.48 30.40 41.10
N ILE A 5 -26.36 29.37 41.14
CA ILE A 5 -27.81 29.41 41.51
C ILE A 5 -28.56 30.32 40.51
N LEU A 6 -29.63 29.96 39.76
CA LEU A 6 -30.62 28.87 39.79
C LEU A 6 -31.34 28.79 38.42
N GLN A 7 -31.94 27.64 38.16
CA GLN A 7 -32.76 27.25 37.00
C GLN A 7 -34.05 28.08 36.78
N LEU A 8 -34.50 28.15 35.51
CA LEU A 8 -35.93 28.22 35.18
C LEU A 8 -36.23 27.45 33.88
N ILE A 9 -37.20 26.55 34.03
CA ILE A 9 -37.82 25.59 33.12
C ILE A 9 -38.60 26.29 31.99
N ILE A 10 -38.61 25.73 30.78
CA ILE A 10 -39.82 25.58 29.94
C ILE A 10 -39.62 24.35 29.04
N SER A 11 -40.43 23.34 29.32
CA SER A 11 -40.67 22.15 28.50
C SER A 11 -41.71 22.50 27.44
N PHE A 12 -41.46 22.17 26.17
CA PHE A 12 -42.52 22.08 25.18
C PHE A 12 -42.38 20.76 24.41
N PHE A 13 -43.19 19.79 24.87
CA PHE A 13 -43.55 18.57 24.17
C PHE A 13 -44.31 18.94 22.89
N VAL A 14 -43.84 18.47 21.72
CA VAL A 14 -44.70 18.35 20.53
C VAL A 14 -44.59 16.93 19.99
N ILE A 15 -45.63 16.17 20.27
CA ILE A 15 -45.97 14.87 19.69
C ILE A 15 -46.67 15.14 18.36
N ILE A 16 -46.22 14.53 17.26
CA ILE A 16 -47.02 14.41 16.02
C ILE A 16 -47.00 12.95 15.55
N PRO A 17 -48.18 12.33 15.31
CA PRO A 17 -48.32 10.90 15.08
C PRO A 17 -48.19 10.48 13.61
N ILE A 18 -47.99 9.17 13.48
CA ILE A 18 -47.91 8.30 12.32
C ILE A 18 -49.19 8.33 11.48
N ILE A 19 -49.05 8.39 10.15
CA ILE A 19 -50.07 7.91 9.21
C ILE A 19 -49.45 6.80 8.35
N LEU A 20 -49.92 5.58 8.61
CA LEU A 20 -49.84 4.44 7.71
C LEU A 20 -50.86 4.61 6.58
N SER A 21 -50.46 4.29 5.36
CA SER A 21 -51.38 3.92 4.28
C SER A 21 -50.72 2.81 3.47
N GLY A 22 -51.40 1.67 3.43
CA GLY A 22 -51.02 0.48 2.67
C GLY A 22 -51.87 0.28 1.41
N CYS A 23 -51.65 -0.90 0.81
CA CYS A 23 -52.19 -1.47 -0.43
C CYS A 23 -51.64 -0.84 -1.73
N SER A 24 -51.25 -1.59 -2.76
CA SER A 24 -51.88 -2.81 -3.27
C SER A 24 -50.92 -3.67 -4.13
N SER A 25 -51.27 -4.95 -4.21
CA SER A 25 -50.68 -6.10 -4.90
C SER A 25 -50.57 -6.01 -6.42
N SER A 26 -49.54 -6.65 -7.00
CA SER A 26 -49.71 -7.77 -7.96
C SER A 26 -48.35 -8.34 -8.43
N GLU A 27 -48.15 -9.63 -8.19
CA GLU A 27 -47.31 -10.53 -8.99
C GLU A 27 -48.14 -10.95 -10.23
N PRO A 28 -47.52 -11.29 -11.39
CA PRO A 28 -47.14 -12.70 -11.55
C PRO A 28 -45.92 -12.99 -12.46
N SER A 29 -45.42 -14.21 -12.23
CA SER A 29 -44.90 -15.19 -13.20
C SER A 29 -43.42 -15.20 -13.60
N LYS A 30 -42.80 -16.31 -13.19
CA LYS A 30 -41.70 -17.03 -13.85
C LYS A 30 -41.90 -17.11 -15.36
N GLN A 31 -40.81 -16.95 -16.12
CA GLN A 31 -40.38 -18.00 -17.05
C GLN A 31 -38.89 -17.88 -17.40
N LYS A 32 -38.15 -18.95 -17.08
CA LYS A 32 -36.91 -19.34 -17.75
C LYS A 32 -37.22 -19.62 -19.21
N SER A 33 -36.32 -19.23 -20.11
CA SER A 33 -36.03 -20.07 -21.28
C SER A 33 -34.52 -20.06 -21.52
N ASP A 34 -33.95 -21.24 -21.35
CA ASP A 34 -32.67 -21.63 -21.91
C ASP A 34 -32.83 -21.75 -23.43
N SER A 35 -31.85 -21.26 -24.21
CA SER A 35 -31.43 -22.00 -25.40
C SER A 35 -29.98 -21.66 -25.74
N LYS A 36 -29.09 -22.60 -25.42
CA LYS A 36 -27.81 -22.84 -26.08
C LYS A 36 -28.08 -23.47 -27.44
N THR A 37 -27.35 -23.03 -28.47
CA THR A 37 -26.90 -23.81 -29.65
C THR A 37 -25.74 -22.98 -30.23
N SER A 38 -24.45 -23.31 -30.06
CA SER A 38 -23.65 -24.44 -30.58
C SER A 38 -23.62 -24.58 -32.10
N SER A 39 -22.51 -24.14 -32.71
CA SER A 39 -21.89 -24.70 -33.92
C SER A 39 -20.62 -23.86 -34.18
N VAL A 40 -19.38 -24.31 -33.93
CA VAL A 40 -18.60 -25.46 -34.45
C VAL A 40 -18.16 -25.25 -35.91
N VAL A 41 -16.91 -25.69 -36.18
CA VAL A 41 -16.25 -26.02 -37.48
C VAL A 41 -15.24 -24.94 -37.94
N LYS A 42 -13.93 -25.12 -37.64
CA LYS A 42 -12.87 -25.90 -38.35
C LYS A 42 -12.29 -25.14 -39.55
N SER A 43 -10.98 -24.84 -39.54
CA SER A 43 -9.87 -25.66 -40.09
C SER A 43 -9.68 -25.49 -41.59
N ASN A 44 -8.49 -25.03 -42.00
CA ASN A 44 -7.54 -25.76 -42.86
C ASN A 44 -6.43 -24.80 -43.33
N GLU A 45 -5.17 -25.13 -43.01
CA GLU A 45 -4.14 -25.70 -43.91
C GLU A 45 -3.53 -24.62 -44.82
N VAL A 46 -2.27 -24.22 -44.56
CA VAL A 46 -1.02 -24.88 -45.01
C VAL A 46 -0.91 -24.86 -46.53
N HIS A 47 -0.08 -23.95 -47.03
CA HIS A 47 0.56 -24.10 -48.32
C HIS A 47 2.07 -23.92 -48.17
N THR A 48 2.78 -24.92 -48.70
CA THR A 48 4.21 -25.06 -48.87
C THR A 48 4.75 -24.12 -49.96
N ASN A 49 5.99 -23.65 -49.82
CA ASN A 49 7.09 -23.97 -50.76
C ASN A 49 8.41 -23.25 -50.39
N GLU A 50 9.43 -24.10 -50.20
CA GLU A 50 10.81 -24.05 -50.70
C GLU A 50 11.64 -22.75 -50.75
N THR A 51 12.70 -22.79 -49.92
CA THR A 51 14.15 -22.71 -50.27
C THR A 51 14.72 -21.44 -50.94
N SER A 52 15.49 -20.67 -50.16
CA SER A 52 16.82 -20.14 -50.57
C SER A 52 17.62 -19.60 -49.36
N ASP A 53 18.85 -20.12 -49.24
CA ASP A 53 20.05 -19.79 -48.43
C ASP A 53 20.15 -18.60 -47.45
N PRO A 54 21.05 -18.71 -46.44
CA PRO A 54 21.03 -17.89 -45.23
C PRO A 54 21.77 -16.57 -45.42
N LYS A 55 21.09 -15.45 -45.16
CA LYS A 55 21.73 -14.15 -44.94
C LYS A 55 21.37 -13.62 -43.57
N SER A 56 22.37 -13.63 -42.70
CA SER A 56 22.44 -13.01 -41.37
C SER A 56 21.62 -11.71 -41.25
N PRO A 57 20.67 -11.63 -40.30
CA PRO A 57 20.21 -10.37 -39.72
C PRO A 57 20.74 -10.28 -38.27
N SER A 58 21.72 -9.42 -38.01
CA SER A 58 21.50 -8.05 -37.52
C SER A 58 20.47 -7.99 -36.40
N LEU A 59 20.99 -7.85 -35.18
CA LEU A 59 20.31 -7.57 -33.91
C LEU A 59 19.07 -6.68 -34.08
N SER A 60 17.89 -7.28 -34.13
CA SER A 60 16.62 -6.59 -33.95
C SER A 60 16.48 -6.20 -32.48
N GLN A 61 16.41 -4.89 -32.26
CA GLN A 61 15.97 -4.29 -31.02
C GLN A 61 14.56 -4.80 -30.71
N THR A 62 14.40 -5.38 -29.53
CA THR A 62 13.09 -5.68 -28.95
C THR A 62 12.36 -4.36 -28.71
N GLU A 63 11.47 -3.98 -29.62
CA GLU A 63 10.46 -2.96 -29.35
C GLU A 63 9.54 -3.48 -28.24
N VAL A 64 9.58 -2.80 -27.10
CA VAL A 64 8.61 -2.97 -26.02
C VAL A 64 7.23 -2.60 -26.58
N PRO A 65 6.17 -3.42 -26.38
CA PRO A 65 4.84 -3.09 -26.89
C PRO A 65 4.31 -1.84 -26.19
N GLN A 66 4.20 -0.73 -26.92
CA GLN A 66 3.48 0.45 -26.45
C GLN A 66 1.99 0.09 -26.28
N SER A 67 1.57 0.03 -25.02
CA SER A 67 0.18 -0.07 -24.59
C SER A 67 -0.64 1.10 -25.16
N LYS A 68 -1.82 0.76 -25.69
CA LYS A 68 -2.80 1.70 -26.24
C LYS A 68 -3.40 2.53 -25.11
N THR A 69 -3.03 3.80 -24.97
CA THR A 69 -3.69 4.73 -24.04
C THR A 69 -4.26 5.94 -24.77
N GLY A 70 -5.55 6.20 -24.57
CA GLY A 70 -6.11 7.54 -24.81
C GLY A 70 -5.31 8.57 -24.01
N LYS A 71 -5.22 9.81 -24.50
CA LYS A 71 -4.41 10.86 -23.87
C LYS A 71 -4.81 11.02 -22.39
N LYS A 72 -3.86 10.80 -21.47
CA LYS A 72 -4.02 11.04 -20.02
C LYS A 72 -4.43 12.50 -19.81
N LYS A 73 -5.50 12.74 -19.04
CA LYS A 73 -5.92 14.10 -18.67
C LYS A 73 -5.19 14.53 -17.40
N LEU A 74 -4.03 15.14 -17.59
CA LEU A 74 -3.20 15.67 -16.51
C LEU A 74 -3.58 17.12 -16.22
N LEU A 75 -3.91 17.41 -14.95
CA LEU A 75 -4.30 18.74 -14.49
C LEU A 75 -3.20 19.33 -13.60
N PRO A 76 -2.66 20.52 -13.91
CA PRO A 76 -1.64 21.13 -13.07
C PRO A 76 -2.21 21.52 -11.70
N ALA A 77 -1.44 21.25 -10.65
CA ALA A 77 -1.78 21.63 -9.29
C ALA A 77 -0.51 21.94 -8.47
N THR A 78 -0.71 22.51 -7.29
CA THR A 78 0.37 22.78 -6.34
C THR A 78 0.03 22.17 -4.99
N ILE A 79 0.99 21.51 -4.34
CA ILE A 79 0.79 20.97 -3.00
C ILE A 79 0.58 22.10 -1.99
N VAL A 80 -0.47 21.98 -1.17
CA VAL A 80 -0.82 22.93 -0.10
C VAL A 80 -0.58 22.33 1.28
N LYS A 81 -0.84 21.03 1.46
CA LYS A 81 -0.66 20.34 2.74
C LYS A 81 -0.53 18.83 2.54
N ASN A 82 0.38 18.20 3.27
CA ASN A 82 0.43 16.74 3.43
C ASN A 82 -0.45 16.35 4.63
N VAL A 83 -1.35 15.39 4.46
CA VAL A 83 -2.26 14.93 5.53
C VAL A 83 -1.72 13.66 6.16
N ASP A 84 -1.47 12.64 5.34
CA ASP A 84 -0.85 11.35 5.68
C ASP A 84 -0.09 10.84 4.45
N GLY A 85 0.26 9.54 4.40
CA GLY A 85 1.06 8.97 3.32
C GLY A 85 0.35 8.87 1.96
N ASP A 86 -0.98 8.82 1.91
CA ASP A 86 -1.76 8.67 0.67
C ASP A 86 -2.81 9.77 0.45
N THR A 87 -2.83 10.76 1.35
CA THR A 87 -3.75 11.89 1.32
C THR A 87 -3.01 13.23 1.39
N ILE A 88 -3.32 14.11 0.44
CA ILE A 88 -2.75 15.45 0.33
C ILE A 88 -3.86 16.48 0.06
N ASN A 89 -3.59 17.76 0.31
CA ASN A 89 -4.38 18.86 -0.22
C ASN A 89 -3.59 19.57 -1.30
N VAL A 90 -4.25 19.88 -2.41
CA VAL A 90 -3.67 20.60 -3.54
C VAL A 90 -4.50 21.83 -3.90
N ASN A 91 -3.86 22.86 -4.42
CA ASN A 91 -4.53 23.94 -5.13
C ASN A 91 -4.68 23.50 -6.59
N LEU A 92 -5.92 23.20 -6.98
CA LEU A 92 -6.32 22.82 -8.32
C LEU A 92 -7.21 23.92 -8.89
N ASN A 93 -6.70 24.67 -9.87
CA ASN A 93 -7.43 25.78 -10.51
C ASN A 93 -8.00 26.82 -9.53
N GLY A 94 -7.24 27.19 -8.49
CA GLY A 94 -7.64 28.18 -7.49
C GLY A 94 -8.50 27.63 -6.35
N LYS A 95 -8.84 26.34 -6.36
CA LYS A 95 -9.61 25.67 -5.30
C LYS A 95 -8.73 24.68 -4.55
N ILE A 96 -8.81 24.69 -3.22
CA ILE A 96 -8.17 23.66 -2.38
C ILE A 96 -9.01 22.39 -2.46
N GLU A 97 -8.42 21.31 -2.98
CA GLU A 97 -9.01 19.98 -3.06
C GLU A 97 -8.23 19.02 -2.17
N LYS A 98 -8.95 18.23 -1.36
CA LYS A 98 -8.37 17.10 -0.64
C LYS A 98 -8.36 15.89 -1.57
N VAL A 99 -7.18 15.30 -1.78
CA VAL A 99 -6.95 14.22 -2.74
C VAL A 99 -6.58 12.95 -1.99
N ARG A 100 -7.27 11.84 -2.30
CA ARG A 100 -6.90 10.49 -1.88
C ARG A 100 -6.32 9.76 -3.09
N MET A 101 -5.09 9.27 -2.94
CA MET A 101 -4.39 8.58 -4.01
C MET A 101 -5.12 7.29 -4.39
N LEU A 102 -5.28 7.00 -5.67
CA LEU A 102 -5.96 5.79 -6.14
C LEU A 102 -5.07 4.55 -5.96
N CYS A 103 -5.72 3.42 -5.67
CA CYS A 103 -5.15 2.07 -5.70
C CYS A 103 -3.98 1.79 -4.75
N VAL A 104 -3.66 2.70 -3.82
CA VAL A 104 -2.62 2.55 -2.79
C VAL A 104 -3.19 2.81 -1.40
N ASP A 105 -2.64 2.19 -0.38
CA ASP A 105 -3.05 2.36 1.02
C ASP A 105 -1.82 2.37 1.91
N THR A 106 -1.55 3.47 2.59
CA THR A 106 -0.42 3.61 3.53
C THR A 106 -0.85 3.28 4.95
N PRO A 107 0.05 2.79 5.82
CA PRO A 107 -0.29 2.60 7.22
C PRO A 107 -0.73 3.91 7.88
N GLU A 108 -1.72 3.83 8.74
CA GLU A 108 -2.35 4.99 9.36
C GLU A 108 -1.47 5.59 10.46
N THR A 109 -1.48 6.92 10.55
CA THR A 109 -0.68 7.68 11.53
C THR A 109 -1.50 8.22 12.68
N HIS A 110 -2.83 8.36 12.51
CA HIS A 110 -3.69 9.02 13.49
C HIS A 110 -5.03 8.28 13.73
N HIS A 111 -5.06 6.94 13.63
CA HIS A 111 -6.31 6.21 13.82
C HIS A 111 -6.75 6.24 15.30
N PRO A 112 -7.99 6.65 15.63
CA PRO A 112 -8.46 6.72 17.01
C PRO A 112 -8.38 5.39 17.79
N ARG A 113 -8.48 4.25 17.09
CA ARG A 113 -8.42 2.91 17.70
C ARG A 113 -7.11 2.17 17.48
N LEU A 114 -6.43 2.40 16.36
CA LEU A 114 -5.27 1.61 15.96
C LEU A 114 -3.95 2.30 16.34
N GLY A 115 -4.00 3.60 16.68
CA GLY A 115 -2.82 4.40 16.96
C GLY A 115 -1.98 4.63 15.71
N VAL A 116 -0.68 4.82 15.93
CA VAL A 116 0.33 4.89 14.86
C VAL A 116 0.66 3.45 14.44
N GLN A 117 0.50 3.14 13.15
CA GLN A 117 0.86 1.84 12.61
C GLN A 117 2.33 1.85 12.13
N PRO A 118 3.06 0.71 12.19
CA PRO A 118 4.41 0.61 11.64
C PRO A 118 4.51 1.10 10.20
N PHE A 119 5.56 1.85 9.86
CA PHE A 119 5.75 2.51 8.55
C PHE A 119 4.77 3.63 8.21
N GLY A 120 3.80 3.96 9.07
CA GLY A 120 2.90 5.09 8.88
C GLY A 120 3.66 6.44 8.89
N PRO A 121 4.46 6.73 9.92
CA PRO A 121 5.29 7.93 9.97
C PRO A 121 6.25 8.03 8.77
N GLU A 122 6.86 6.93 8.36
CA GLU A 122 7.78 6.84 7.23
C GLU A 122 7.09 7.12 5.90
N ALA A 123 5.89 6.58 5.68
CA ALA A 123 5.06 6.90 4.51
C ALA A 123 4.65 8.38 4.49
N SER A 124 4.26 8.92 5.64
CA SER A 124 3.92 10.34 5.79
C SER A 124 5.11 11.24 5.51
N GLU A 125 6.29 10.90 6.03
CA GLU A 125 7.50 11.69 5.86
C GLU A 125 8.00 11.65 4.41
N TYR A 126 8.00 10.48 3.78
CA TYR A 126 8.33 10.36 2.36
C TYR A 126 7.40 11.21 1.48
N THR A 127 6.11 11.26 1.83
CA THR A 127 5.13 12.12 1.15
C THR A 127 5.43 13.60 1.35
N LYS A 128 5.83 14.03 2.55
CA LYS A 128 6.25 15.42 2.80
C LYS A 128 7.53 15.78 2.06
N GLU A 129 8.48 14.86 1.96
CA GLU A 129 9.75 15.07 1.29
C GLU A 129 9.54 15.28 -0.22
N ILE A 130 8.88 14.33 -0.88
CA ILE A 130 8.71 14.34 -2.33
C ILE A 130 7.62 15.32 -2.77
N LEU A 131 6.54 15.42 -2.01
CA LEU A 131 5.40 16.31 -2.26
C LEU A 131 5.38 17.43 -1.23
N SER A 132 6.50 18.11 -1.03
CA SER A 132 6.58 19.25 -0.10
C SER A 132 5.63 20.39 -0.50
N VAL A 133 5.18 21.18 0.47
CA VAL A 133 4.30 22.32 0.23
C VAL A 133 4.92 23.28 -0.79
N GLY A 134 4.15 23.66 -1.81
CA GLY A 134 4.62 24.46 -2.94
C GLY A 134 5.12 23.65 -4.14
N THR A 135 5.30 22.33 -4.00
CA THR A 135 5.67 21.45 -5.11
C THR A 135 4.60 21.48 -6.20
N LYS A 136 5.03 21.65 -7.46
CA LYS A 136 4.16 21.56 -8.63
C LYS A 136 3.97 20.09 -9.00
N VAL A 137 2.73 19.70 -9.20
CA VAL A 137 2.34 18.32 -9.55
C VAL A 137 1.32 18.35 -10.67
N GLU A 138 1.11 17.19 -11.27
CA GLU A 138 0.00 16.94 -12.17
C GLU A 138 -0.93 15.90 -11.55
N ILE A 139 -2.22 16.18 -11.61
CA ILE A 139 -3.28 15.32 -11.08
C ILE A 139 -3.92 14.61 -12.27
N GLU A 140 -3.94 13.28 -12.25
CA GLU A 140 -4.76 12.46 -13.13
C GLU A 140 -6.00 12.01 -12.36
N PRO A 141 -7.16 12.67 -12.53
CA PRO A 141 -8.37 12.31 -11.80
C PRO A 141 -8.85 10.90 -12.17
N GLY A 142 -9.47 10.23 -11.21
CA GLY A 142 -10.20 9.00 -11.47
C GLY A 142 -11.32 9.18 -12.49
N ILE A 143 -11.70 8.08 -13.12
CA ILE A 143 -12.79 8.02 -14.10
C ILE A 143 -14.12 8.28 -13.38
N GLY A 144 -15.02 9.04 -14.02
CA GLY A 144 -16.32 9.41 -13.49
C GLY A 144 -16.31 10.77 -12.80
N ASP A 145 -17.04 10.89 -11.68
CA ASP A 145 -17.00 12.09 -10.83
C ASP A 145 -15.65 12.27 -10.12
N GLY A 146 -14.85 11.20 -10.08
CA GLY A 146 -13.53 11.15 -9.46
C GLY A 146 -13.59 11.42 -7.97
N ARG A 147 -14.67 11.11 -7.26
CA ARG A 147 -14.78 11.39 -5.83
C ARG A 147 -15.22 10.20 -5.00
N ASP A 148 -14.77 10.18 -3.75
CA ASP A 148 -15.28 9.23 -2.77
C ASP A 148 -16.47 9.79 -1.97
N LYS A 149 -17.07 8.95 -1.14
CA LYS A 149 -18.21 9.30 -0.27
C LYS A 149 -17.90 10.41 0.77
N TYR A 150 -16.63 10.74 0.98
CA TYR A 150 -16.18 11.82 1.87
C TYR A 150 -15.90 13.12 1.10
N GLY A 151 -16.14 13.13 -0.21
CA GLY A 151 -15.91 14.27 -1.10
C GLY A 151 -14.46 14.48 -1.50
N ARG A 152 -13.54 13.56 -1.17
CA ARG A 152 -12.13 13.64 -1.61
C ARG A 152 -12.05 13.36 -3.10
N LEU A 153 -11.19 14.10 -3.79
CA LEU A 153 -10.81 13.79 -5.17
C LEU A 153 -9.98 12.50 -5.16
N LEU A 154 -10.37 11.51 -5.97
CA LEU A 154 -9.63 10.30 -6.25
C LEU A 154 -8.72 10.56 -7.45
N ALA A 155 -7.41 10.37 -7.30
CA ALA A 155 -6.47 10.64 -8.37
C ALA A 155 -5.16 9.87 -8.27
N TYR A 156 -4.45 9.79 -9.39
CA TYR A 156 -3.01 9.52 -9.43
C TYR A 156 -2.25 10.84 -9.43
N ILE A 157 -1.11 10.89 -8.75
CA ILE A 157 -0.30 12.10 -8.60
C ILE A 157 0.99 11.91 -9.38
N TYR A 158 1.33 12.87 -10.23
CA TYR A 158 2.61 12.91 -10.93
C TYR A 158 3.45 14.07 -10.44
N VAL A 159 4.71 13.79 -10.14
CA VAL A 159 5.72 14.76 -9.76
C VAL A 159 6.94 14.54 -10.63
N ASN A 160 7.39 15.59 -11.34
CA ASN A 160 8.48 15.51 -12.31
C ASN A 160 8.32 14.36 -13.34
N GLY A 161 7.08 14.12 -13.79
CA GLY A 161 6.74 13.06 -14.75
C GLY A 161 6.68 11.64 -14.19
N LYS A 162 6.95 11.43 -12.88
CA LYS A 162 6.84 10.12 -12.21
C LYS A 162 5.56 10.03 -11.39
N MET A 163 4.91 8.87 -11.39
CA MET A 163 3.72 8.66 -10.58
C MET A 163 4.11 8.39 -9.12
N PHE A 164 3.67 9.25 -8.20
CA PHE A 164 4.01 9.13 -6.79
C PHE A 164 3.39 7.86 -6.14
N ASN A 165 2.23 7.41 -6.63
CA ASN A 165 1.61 6.16 -6.20
C ASN A 165 2.56 4.96 -6.39
N GLU A 166 3.25 4.89 -7.53
CA GLU A 166 4.24 3.85 -7.83
C GLU A 166 5.44 3.97 -6.87
N MET A 167 5.92 5.20 -6.64
CA MET A 167 7.04 5.47 -5.74
C MET A 167 6.77 4.98 -4.30
N LEU A 168 5.54 5.12 -3.81
CA LEU A 168 5.12 4.57 -2.51
C LEU A 168 5.21 3.04 -2.49
N LEU A 169 4.73 2.37 -3.54
CA LEU A 169 4.77 0.91 -3.67
C LEU A 169 6.21 0.40 -3.82
N GLU A 170 7.05 1.07 -4.61
CA GLU A 170 8.46 0.73 -4.82
C GLU A 170 9.26 0.74 -3.51
N LYS A 171 8.96 1.69 -2.61
CA LYS A 171 9.59 1.77 -1.29
C LYS A 171 8.95 0.85 -0.23
N GLY A 172 7.91 0.12 -0.59
CA GLY A 172 7.13 -0.67 0.37
C GLY A 172 6.48 0.19 1.45
N LEU A 173 6.12 1.44 1.15
CA LEU A 173 5.43 2.35 2.10
C LEU A 173 3.90 2.32 1.94
N ALA A 174 3.41 1.66 0.90
CA ALA A 174 2.00 1.39 0.68
C ALA A 174 1.79 -0.03 0.17
N ARG A 175 0.57 -0.53 0.33
CA ARG A 175 0.06 -1.72 -0.36
C ARG A 175 -0.93 -1.32 -1.45
N VAL A 176 -1.12 -2.20 -2.43
CA VAL A 176 -2.20 -2.09 -3.42
C VAL A 176 -3.52 -2.41 -2.73
N ALA A 177 -4.47 -1.47 -2.76
CA ALA A 177 -5.75 -1.61 -2.08
C ALA A 177 -6.83 -0.69 -2.69
N TYR A 178 -8.08 -0.87 -2.27
CA TYR A 178 -9.23 -0.07 -2.70
C TYR A 178 -9.40 0.01 -4.22
N ILE A 179 -9.24 -1.13 -4.88
CA ILE A 179 -9.45 -1.26 -6.32
C ILE A 179 -10.95 -1.31 -6.57
N TYR A 180 -11.48 -0.23 -7.15
CA TYR A 180 -12.87 -0.13 -7.55
C TYR A 180 -12.95 0.25 -9.03
N ALA A 181 -13.68 -0.54 -9.82
CA ALA A 181 -14.02 -0.15 -11.17
C ALA A 181 -14.75 1.20 -11.16
N PRO A 182 -14.50 2.10 -12.13
CA PRO A 182 -13.66 1.92 -13.32
C PRO A 182 -12.15 2.19 -13.14
N ASN A 183 -11.67 2.58 -11.95
CA ASN A 183 -10.28 2.99 -11.70
C ASN A 183 -9.32 1.78 -11.57
N THR A 184 -9.08 1.09 -12.68
CA THR A 184 -8.28 -0.15 -12.72
C THR A 184 -7.08 -0.11 -13.66
N GLN A 185 -6.88 1.00 -14.38
CA GLN A 185 -5.94 1.09 -15.50
C GLN A 185 -4.46 0.82 -15.14
N TYR A 186 -4.04 1.01 -13.89
CA TYR A 186 -2.65 0.81 -13.43
C TYR A 186 -2.50 -0.37 -12.46
N VAL A 187 -3.57 -1.12 -12.19
CA VAL A 187 -3.57 -2.12 -11.12
C VAL A 187 -2.56 -3.24 -11.36
N ASP A 188 -2.45 -3.73 -12.60
CA ASP A 188 -1.50 -4.79 -12.95
C ASP A 188 -0.04 -4.35 -12.74
N GLU A 189 0.27 -3.11 -13.12
CA GLU A 189 1.59 -2.51 -12.91
C GLU A 189 1.88 -2.31 -11.42
N PHE A 190 0.89 -1.84 -10.65
CA PHE A 190 1.01 -1.67 -9.20
C PHE A 190 1.26 -3.00 -8.49
N TYR A 191 0.58 -4.08 -8.88
CA TYR A 191 0.86 -5.41 -8.35
C TYR A 191 2.26 -5.90 -8.71
N ALA A 192 2.74 -5.63 -9.93
CA ALA A 192 4.11 -5.98 -10.32
C ALA A 192 5.17 -5.23 -9.50
N ILE A 193 4.95 -3.95 -9.21
CA ILE A 193 5.82 -3.15 -8.34
C ILE A 193 5.78 -3.67 -6.91
N GLN A 194 4.58 -3.88 -6.36
CA GLN A 194 4.41 -4.42 -5.01
C GLN A 194 5.10 -5.77 -4.86
N LYS A 195 4.98 -6.67 -5.84
CA LYS A 195 5.63 -7.98 -5.81
C LYS A 195 7.15 -7.86 -5.68
N LYS A 196 7.77 -6.93 -6.40
CA LYS A 196 9.21 -6.65 -6.26
C LYS A 196 9.57 -6.10 -4.87
N ALA A 197 8.73 -5.25 -4.30
CA ALA A 197 8.92 -4.73 -2.94
C ALA A 197 8.77 -5.84 -1.88
N GLN A 198 7.83 -6.76 -2.08
CA GLN A 198 7.64 -7.96 -1.26
C GLN A 198 8.85 -8.90 -1.32
N GLU A 199 9.35 -9.20 -2.53
CA GLU A 199 10.54 -10.03 -2.74
C GLU A 199 11.80 -9.43 -2.10
N LYS A 200 11.87 -8.10 -2.00
CA LYS A 200 12.95 -7.36 -1.31
C LYS A 200 12.69 -7.14 0.18
N GLY A 201 11.55 -7.53 0.73
CA GLY A 201 11.23 -7.33 2.14
C GLY A 201 11.35 -5.87 2.62
N VAL A 202 11.10 -4.87 1.76
CA VAL A 202 11.26 -3.45 2.11
C VAL A 202 10.00 -2.87 2.76
N GLY A 203 10.19 -1.89 3.64
CA GLY A 203 9.10 -1.16 4.28
C GLY A 203 8.11 -2.10 4.99
N ILE A 204 6.81 -1.93 4.73
CA ILE A 204 5.73 -2.76 5.31
C ILE A 204 5.91 -4.27 5.08
N TRP A 205 6.72 -4.67 4.10
CA TRP A 205 7.00 -6.07 3.79
C TRP A 205 8.14 -6.66 4.64
N SER A 206 8.87 -5.85 5.41
CA SER A 206 9.88 -6.34 6.36
C SER A 206 9.25 -6.98 7.60
N ILE A 207 8.02 -6.60 7.92
CA ILE A 207 7.28 -7.15 9.06
C ILE A 207 6.38 -8.29 8.58
N GLU A 208 6.69 -9.49 9.04
CA GLU A 208 5.96 -10.70 8.66
C GLU A 208 4.47 -10.62 9.05
N ASN A 209 3.58 -10.91 8.10
CA ASN A 209 2.11 -10.89 8.25
C ASN A 209 1.49 -9.53 8.63
N TYR A 210 2.26 -8.43 8.50
CA TYR A 210 1.79 -7.09 8.81
C TYR A 210 0.88 -6.52 7.72
N ALA A 211 1.39 -6.32 6.50
CA ALA A 211 0.60 -5.90 5.36
C ALA A 211 0.01 -7.13 4.64
N GLN A 212 -1.32 -7.15 4.49
CA GLN A 212 -2.08 -8.23 3.85
C GLN A 212 -3.18 -7.64 2.93
N GLU A 213 -3.90 -8.49 2.20
CA GLU A 213 -5.00 -8.06 1.32
C GLU A 213 -6.14 -7.37 2.10
N ASP A 214 -6.37 -7.78 3.35
CA ASP A 214 -7.41 -7.23 4.23
C ASP A 214 -6.97 -5.99 5.03
N GLY A 215 -5.68 -5.62 5.01
CA GLY A 215 -5.19 -4.40 5.67
C GLY A 215 -3.85 -4.57 6.38
N TYR A 216 -3.68 -3.77 7.43
CA TYR A 216 -2.51 -3.75 8.31
C TYR A 216 -2.83 -4.39 9.65
N ASN A 217 -2.20 -5.53 9.94
CA ASN A 217 -2.45 -6.34 11.13
C ASN A 217 -1.51 -5.95 12.27
N THR A 218 -1.93 -5.00 13.12
CA THR A 218 -1.12 -4.51 14.25
C THR A 218 -1.15 -5.41 15.49
N GLU A 219 -2.20 -6.21 15.69
CA GLU A 219 -2.33 -7.09 16.87
C GLU A 219 -1.34 -8.26 16.86
N LYS A 220 -1.06 -8.81 15.67
CA LYS A 220 -0.07 -9.89 15.49
C LYS A 220 1.37 -9.42 15.65
N VAL A 221 1.64 -8.12 15.51
CA VAL A 221 2.95 -7.53 15.81
C VAL A 221 3.14 -7.49 17.33
N LYS A 222 2.15 -6.99 18.06
CA LYS A 222 2.17 -6.88 19.53
C LYS A 222 2.21 -8.22 20.27
N GLU A 223 1.46 -9.23 19.82
CA GLU A 223 1.53 -10.58 20.43
C GLU A 223 2.92 -11.22 20.36
N THR A 224 3.77 -10.77 19.44
CA THR A 224 5.13 -11.29 19.31
C THR A 224 6.15 -10.53 20.15
N GLU A 225 5.81 -9.34 20.66
CA GLU A 225 6.62 -8.58 21.62
C GLU A 225 6.32 -9.01 23.07
N GLU A 226 5.08 -9.39 23.40
CA GLU A 226 4.69 -9.69 24.79
C GLU A 226 5.06 -11.10 25.29
N LYS A 227 5.43 -12.04 24.42
CA LYS A 227 5.84 -13.40 24.85
C LYS A 227 7.31 -13.53 25.28
N GLY A 228 8.08 -12.43 25.26
CA GLY A 228 9.54 -12.44 25.41
C GLY A 228 10.12 -11.95 26.74
N THR A 229 9.33 -11.61 27.77
CA THR A 229 9.90 -10.99 28.99
C THR A 229 9.65 -11.81 30.26
N ASN A 230 10.57 -12.73 30.53
CA ASN A 230 11.00 -12.98 31.89
C ASN A 230 12.48 -13.41 31.90
N SER A 231 13.41 -12.44 32.01
CA SER A 231 14.59 -12.50 32.89
C SER A 231 15.69 -11.47 32.53
N LYS A 232 15.96 -10.59 33.50
CA LYS A 232 17.26 -10.05 33.95
C LYS A 232 18.32 -9.54 32.94
N ALA A 233 18.59 -8.26 33.13
CA ALA A 233 19.75 -7.49 32.69
C ALA A 233 21.12 -8.19 32.76
N SER A 234 21.92 -8.03 31.70
CA SER A 234 23.37 -7.87 31.79
C SER A 234 23.93 -7.14 30.58
N SER A 235 24.67 -6.06 30.86
CA SER A 235 25.73 -5.39 30.07
C SER A 235 25.69 -5.40 28.54
N GLY A 236 24.99 -4.41 28.00
CA GLY A 236 25.51 -3.37 27.11
C GLY A 236 26.56 -3.73 26.05
N ASN A 237 26.10 -4.01 24.84
CA ASN A 237 26.64 -3.40 23.63
C ASN A 237 25.46 -2.77 22.88
N ASN A 238 25.46 -1.44 22.76
CA ASN A 238 24.37 -0.68 22.16
C ASN A 238 24.56 -0.73 20.63
N TYR A 239 23.97 -1.72 19.96
CA TYR A 239 23.97 -1.78 18.49
C TYR A 239 22.99 -0.72 17.95
N GLN A 240 23.49 0.49 17.70
CA GLN A 240 22.74 1.52 17.00
C GLN A 240 22.73 1.21 15.49
N ASN A 241 21.55 1.23 14.87
CA ASN A 241 21.39 1.10 13.42
C ASN A 241 22.16 2.23 12.71
N ASN A 242 23.29 1.88 12.09
CA ASN A 242 24.05 2.77 11.22
C ASN A 242 23.88 2.26 9.78
N PRO A 243 23.57 3.12 8.78
CA PRO A 243 23.49 2.73 7.37
C PRO A 243 24.74 2.02 6.81
N SER A 244 25.89 2.11 7.50
CA SER A 244 27.08 1.31 7.16
C SER A 244 26.96 -0.18 7.53
N ASP A 245 26.05 -0.54 8.44
CA ASP A 245 25.82 -1.90 8.93
C ASP A 245 24.94 -2.73 7.97
N ASP A 246 24.26 -2.06 7.02
CA ASP A 246 23.57 -2.71 5.90
C ASP A 246 24.56 -3.42 4.94
N GLN A 247 25.86 -3.11 5.03
CA GLN A 247 26.92 -3.81 4.29
C GLN A 247 27.37 -5.07 5.05
N GLU A 248 27.67 -6.16 4.33
CA GLU A 248 28.26 -7.42 4.85
C GLU A 248 29.68 -7.25 5.45
N THR A 249 30.08 -6.07 5.89
CA THR A 249 31.46 -5.80 6.33
C THR A 249 31.68 -6.01 7.83
N ASN A 250 30.63 -6.22 8.61
CA ASN A 250 30.71 -6.47 10.06
C ASN A 250 30.45 -7.96 10.41
N LEU A 251 31.18 -8.87 9.73
CA LEU A 251 30.94 -10.33 9.75
C LEU A 251 31.87 -11.11 10.69
N ASP A 252 32.37 -10.52 11.78
CA ASP A 252 33.44 -11.15 12.58
C ASP A 252 32.98 -12.38 13.40
N CYS A 253 31.75 -12.86 13.19
CA CYS A 253 31.19 -13.98 13.89
C CYS A 253 30.56 -15.08 13.03
N LYS A 254 30.74 -16.31 13.54
CA LYS A 254 30.26 -17.55 12.92
C LYS A 254 28.78 -17.77 13.21
N GLY A 255 27.94 -17.17 12.39
CA GLY A 255 26.48 -17.32 12.50
C GLY A 255 25.79 -16.07 12.04
N LYS A 256 25.91 -15.77 10.74
CA LYS A 256 25.40 -14.54 10.11
C LYS A 256 23.89 -14.40 10.36
N ILE A 257 23.46 -13.75 11.44
CA ILE A 257 22.04 -13.50 11.71
C ILE A 257 21.75 -12.06 11.33
N LYS A 258 20.77 -11.85 10.44
CA LYS A 258 20.30 -10.51 10.07
C LYS A 258 19.06 -10.15 10.88
N GLY A 259 19.17 -9.25 11.83
CA GLY A 259 18.04 -8.51 12.41
C GLY A 259 17.58 -7.39 11.50
N ASN A 260 16.29 -7.06 11.52
CA ASN A 260 15.79 -5.82 10.95
C ASN A 260 15.39 -4.87 12.09
N ALA A 261 16.06 -3.73 12.20
CA ALA A 261 15.93 -2.78 13.31
C ALA A 261 14.50 -2.26 13.52
N ASN A 262 13.69 -2.20 12.47
CA ASN A 262 12.33 -1.69 12.54
C ASN A 262 11.32 -2.76 13.01
N SER A 263 11.52 -4.01 12.59
CA SER A 263 10.60 -5.11 12.89
C SER A 263 10.95 -5.91 14.14
N HIS A 264 12.18 -5.78 14.65
CA HIS A 264 12.76 -6.68 15.66
C HIS A 264 12.62 -8.17 15.28
N ILE A 265 12.67 -8.48 13.99
CA ILE A 265 12.71 -9.85 13.47
C ILE A 265 14.12 -10.14 13.02
N TYR A 266 14.66 -11.30 13.40
CA TYR A 266 15.90 -11.81 12.86
C TYR A 266 15.70 -12.98 11.89
N HIS A 267 16.60 -13.07 10.93
CA HIS A 267 16.64 -14.06 9.87
C HIS A 267 17.94 -14.84 9.94
N VAL A 268 17.84 -16.16 9.71
CA VAL A 268 18.98 -17.09 9.72
C VAL A 268 19.37 -17.44 8.27
N PRO A 269 20.64 -17.75 7.97
CA PRO A 269 21.06 -18.14 6.63
C PRO A 269 20.22 -19.31 6.10
N GLY A 270 19.68 -19.15 4.90
CA GLY A 270 18.79 -20.14 4.28
C GLY A 270 17.30 -20.04 4.67
N GLY A 271 16.93 -19.13 5.59
CA GLY A 271 15.53 -18.80 5.86
C GLY A 271 14.90 -17.98 4.73
N SER A 272 13.57 -18.03 4.58
CA SER A 272 12.86 -17.49 3.41
C SER A 272 13.08 -16.00 3.16
N PHE A 273 13.41 -15.25 4.22
CA PHE A 273 13.61 -13.79 4.15
C PHE A 273 15.06 -13.36 4.40
N TYR A 274 16.00 -14.29 4.50
CA TYR A 274 17.38 -13.96 4.85
C TYR A 274 18.09 -13.11 3.79
N ASP A 275 17.96 -13.49 2.51
CA ASP A 275 18.60 -12.77 1.41
C ASP A 275 17.83 -11.51 1.02
N SER A 276 16.51 -11.49 1.23
CA SER A 276 15.67 -10.33 0.95
C SER A 276 15.85 -9.20 1.96
N THR A 277 16.18 -9.51 3.22
CA THR A 277 16.44 -8.45 4.22
C THR A 277 17.77 -7.77 3.90
N THR A 278 17.69 -6.64 3.19
CA THR A 278 18.85 -5.84 2.74
C THR A 278 18.98 -4.48 3.42
N ASP A 279 17.93 -4.01 4.10
CA ASP A 279 17.85 -2.65 4.64
C ASP A 279 17.53 -2.66 6.14
N ASN A 280 18.12 -1.73 6.89
CA ASN A 280 18.01 -1.61 8.36
C ASN A 280 18.54 -2.87 9.07
N ILE A 281 19.65 -3.42 8.59
CA ILE A 281 20.23 -4.65 9.12
C ILE A 281 20.95 -4.38 10.43
N VAL A 282 20.66 -5.21 11.43
CA VAL A 282 21.47 -5.36 12.65
C VAL A 282 22.05 -6.77 12.63
N TRP A 283 23.37 -6.90 12.58
CA TRP A 283 24.02 -8.20 12.55
C TRP A 283 24.17 -8.76 13.97
N PHE A 284 23.80 -10.03 14.14
CA PHE A 284 24.08 -10.80 15.35
C PHE A 284 24.96 -11.99 15.03
N CYS A 285 25.73 -12.41 16.02
CA CYS A 285 26.64 -13.53 15.96
C CYS A 285 25.97 -14.87 16.28
N SER A 286 24.79 -14.82 16.89
CA SER A 286 23.96 -16.00 17.14
C SER A 286 22.50 -15.63 17.23
N GLU A 287 21.62 -16.61 17.02
CA GLU A 287 20.18 -16.46 17.26
C GLU A 287 19.89 -16.07 18.72
N LYS A 288 20.70 -16.55 19.66
CA LYS A 288 20.56 -16.24 21.09
C LYS A 288 20.84 -14.77 21.36
N GLU A 289 21.90 -14.21 20.77
CA GLU A 289 22.22 -12.79 20.91
C GLU A 289 21.08 -11.93 20.37
N ALA A 290 20.56 -12.26 19.19
CA ALA A 290 19.39 -11.58 18.63
C ALA A 290 18.19 -11.62 19.60
N GLN A 291 17.91 -12.78 20.19
CA GLN A 291 16.83 -12.96 21.17
C GLN A 291 17.05 -12.17 22.46
N ASP A 292 18.28 -12.14 22.98
CA ASP A 292 18.64 -11.39 24.17
C ASP A 292 18.50 -9.86 23.93
N GLU A 293 18.72 -9.41 22.69
CA GLU A 293 18.47 -8.04 22.21
C GLU A 293 16.99 -7.77 21.83
N GLY A 294 16.08 -8.69 22.15
CA GLY A 294 14.64 -8.54 21.95
C GLY A 294 14.15 -8.85 20.54
N TYR A 295 14.98 -9.45 19.68
CA TYR A 295 14.56 -9.87 18.35
C TYR A 295 13.96 -11.28 18.39
N ARG A 296 12.91 -11.48 17.59
CA ARG A 296 12.31 -12.81 17.40
C ARG A 296 12.72 -13.44 16.08
N LYS A 297 12.72 -14.78 16.02
CA LYS A 297 12.97 -15.50 14.76
C LYS A 297 11.85 -15.24 13.74
N SER A 298 12.22 -15.10 12.48
CA SER A 298 11.28 -15.16 11.36
C SER A 298 10.54 -16.51 11.32
N LYS A 299 9.22 -16.52 11.08
CA LYS A 299 8.41 -17.75 11.11
C LYS A 299 8.32 -18.48 9.76
N ARG A 300 9.01 -18.00 8.73
CA ARG A 300 9.00 -18.54 7.36
C ARG A 300 10.40 -18.74 6.80
#